data_AF-A0A3N5NA03-F1
#
_entry.id   AF-A0A3N5NA03-F1
#
_cell.length_a   1.000
_cell.length_b   1.000
_cell.length_c   1.000
_cell.angle_alpha   90.00
_cell.angle_beta   90.00
_cell.angle_gamma   90.00
#
_symmetry.space_group_name_H-M   'P 1'
#
loop_
_entity.id
_entity.type
_entity.pdbx_description
1 polymer ?
#
loop_
_entity_poly.entity_id
_entity_poly.type
_entity_poly.pdbx_seq_one_letter_code
_entity_poly.pdbx_strand_id
1 'polypeptide(L)' 'MMDIRGFLIDLDGVMYIGDQAIQGAREAIDLLMDRNYTFRFVSNTTRKCRNT' A
#
# COMPACT_ATOMS: atom_id res chain seq x y z
N MET A 1 17.02 -14.87 -11.06
CA MET A 1 16.38 -13.73 -10.37
C MET A 1 15.34 -14.32 -9.43
N MET A 2 15.20 -13.83 -8.19
CA MET A 2 14.11 -14.27 -7.32
C MET A 2 12.83 -13.54 -7.72
N ASP A 3 11.76 -14.28 -7.98
CA ASP A 3 10.45 -13.70 -8.22
C ASP A 3 9.95 -12.98 -6.97
N ILE A 4 9.36 -11.79 -7.17
CA ILE A 4 8.74 -11.03 -6.10
C ILE A 4 7.48 -11.78 -5.66
N ARG A 5 7.45 -12.23 -4.41
CA ARG A 5 6.31 -12.97 -3.85
C ARG A 5 5.19 -12.07 -3.32
N GLY A 6 5.50 -10.81 -3.04
CA GLY A 6 4.53 -9.82 -2.57
C GLY A 6 5.17 -8.52 -2.13
N PHE A 7 4.32 -7.55 -1.75
CA PHE A 7 4.71 -6.18 -1.43
C PHE A 7 4.33 -5.81 0.01
N LEU A 8 5.25 -5.14 0.70
CA LEU A 8 4.93 -4.38 1.91
C LEU A 8 4.89 -2.91 1.52
N ILE A 9 3.75 -2.27 1.75
CA ILE A 9 3.45 -0.94 1.24
C ILE A 9 3.30 0.00 2.43
N ASP A 10 4.13 1.05 2.49
CA ASP A 10 3.96 2.11 3.48
C ASP A 10 2.72 2.95 3.17
N LEU A 11 2.23 3.70 4.15
CA LEU A 11 1.07 4.57 4.00
C LEU A 11 1.47 6.04 3.83
N ASP A 12 2.13 6.61 4.84
CA ASP A 12 2.44 8.04 4.87
C ASP A 12 3.54 8.38 3.85
N GLY A 13 3.25 9.28 2.91
CA GLY A 13 4.18 9.65 1.83
C GLY A 13 4.28 8.66 0.67
N VAL A 14 3.56 7.53 0.75
CA VAL A 14 3.49 6.51 -0.33
C VAL A 14 2.08 6.41 -0.90
N MET A 15 1.07 6.23 -0.05
CA MET A 15 -0.33 6.16 -0.48
C MET A 15 -1.03 7.51 -0.37
N TYR A 16 -0.62 8.35 0.59
CA TYR A 16 -1.22 9.66 0.82
C TYR A 16 -0.23 10.62 1.50
N ILE A 17 -0.49 11.93 1.41
CA ILE A 17 0.18 12.98 2.18
C ILE A 17 -0.90 13.77 2.92
N GLY A 18 -0.86 13.74 4.26
CA GLY A 18 -1.94 14.28 5.08
C GLY A 18 -3.26 13.55 4.78
N ASP A 19 -4.26 14.31 4.32
CA ASP A 19 -5.58 13.76 3.98
C ASP A 19 -5.78 13.57 2.46
N GLN A 20 -4.72 13.74 1.66
CA GLN A 20 -4.79 13.66 0.20
C GLN A 20 -4.09 12.40 -0.32
N ALA A 21 -4.79 11.60 -1.13
CA ALA A 21 -4.19 10.47 -1.80
C ALA A 21 -3.13 10.94 -2.83
N ILE A 22 -2.03 10.21 -2.92
CA ILE A 22 -1.03 10.45 -3.97
C ILE A 22 -1.62 9.98 -5.31
N GLN A 23 -1.42 10.77 -6.36
CA GLN A 23 -1.85 10.40 -7.72
C GLN A 23 -1.21 9.07 -8.14
N GLY A 24 -2.00 8.13 -8.66
CA GLY A 24 -1.51 6.80 -9.04
C GLY A 24 -1.54 5.77 -7.90
N ALA A 25 -1.80 6.18 -6.66
CA ALA A 25 -1.78 5.25 -5.52
C ALA A 25 -2.89 4.19 -5.63
N ARG A 26 -4.09 4.57 -6.07
CA ARG A 26 -5.19 3.62 -6.30
C ARG A 26 -4.86 2.69 -7.45
N GLU A 27 -4.42 3.27 -8.57
CA GLU A 27 -4.08 2.55 -9.80
C GLU A 27 -2.95 1.54 -9.58
N ALA A 28 -1.98 1.86 -8.71
CA ALA A 28 -0.91 0.94 -8.33
C ALA A 28 -1.46 -0.27 -7.55
N ILE A 29 -2.41 -0.05 -6.63
CA ILE A 29 -3.05 -1.13 -5.88
C ILE A 29 -3.92 -1.99 -6.79
N ASP A 30 -4.69 -1.37 -7.69
CA ASP A 30 -5.49 -2.08 -8.70
C ASP A 30 -4.60 -2.97 -9.57
N LEU A 31 -3.45 -2.45 -10.02
CA LEU A 31 -2.46 -3.21 -10.78
C LEU A 31 -1.91 -4.43 -10.02
N LEU A 32 -1.67 -4.29 -8.70
CA LEU A 32 -1.22 -5.40 -7.87
C LEU A 32 -2.30 -6.47 -7.72
N MET A 33 -3.56 -6.06 -7.56
CA MET A 33 -4.70 -6.98 -7.52
C MET A 33 -4.91 -7.71 -8.84
N ASP A 34 -4.91 -6.98 -9.96
CA ASP A 34 -5.07 -7.54 -11.31
C ASP A 34 -4.00 -8.57 -11.66
N ARG A 35 -2.79 -8.38 -11.12
CA ARG A 35 -1.65 -9.29 -11.30
C ARG A 35 -1.58 -10.40 -10.24
N ASN A 36 -2.56 -10.50 -9.35
CA ASN A 36 -2.60 -11.47 -8.24
C ASN A 36 -1.38 -11.41 -7.30
N TYR A 37 -0.78 -10.23 -7.14
CA TYR A 37 0.27 -10.06 -6.14
C TYR A 37 -0.33 -9.93 -4.75
N THR A 38 0.24 -10.67 -3.79
CA THR A 38 -0.09 -10.43 -2.38
C THR A 38 0.57 -9.16 -1.89
N PHE A 39 -0.14 -8.38 -1.09
CA PHE A 39 0.43 -7.22 -0.41
C PHE A 39 -0.17 -6.97 0.97
N ARG A 40 0.55 -6.22 1.78
CA ARG A 40 0.12 -5.73 3.08
C ARG A 40 0.57 -4.29 3.28
N PHE A 41 -0.28 -3.51 3.91
CA PHE A 41 0.10 -2.19 4.39
C PHE A 41 0.81 -2.31 5.73
N VAL A 42 1.92 -1.59 5.86
CA VAL A 42 2.73 -1.48 7.08
C VAL A 42 2.97 0.00 7.30
N SER A 43 2.60 0.53 8.46
CA SER A 43 2.86 1.93 8.80
C SER A 43 3.46 2.01 10.18
N ASN A 44 4.33 2.98 10.39
CA ASN A 44 4.91 3.29 11.69
C ASN A 44 3.99 4.16 12.56
N THR A 45 2.81 4.53 12.06
CA THR A 45 1.87 5.35 12.83
C THR A 45 1.20 4.54 13.95
N THR A 46 1.05 5.15 15.12
CA THR A 46 0.27 4.63 16.26
C THR A 46 -1.07 5.35 16.44
N ARG A 47 -1.39 6.30 15.56
CA ARG A 47 -2.55 7.20 15.69
C ARG A 47 -3.87 6.58 15.25
N LYS A 48 -3.82 5.52 14.45
CA LYS A 48 -4.99 4.82 13.90
C LYS A 48 -4.77 3.31 14.05
N CYS A 49 -5.82 2.59 14.41
CA CYS A 49 -5.82 1.12 14.37
C CYS A 49 -6.51 0.63 13.11
N ARG A 50 -6.15 -0.59 12.68
CA ARG A 50 -6.95 -1.31 11.68
C ARG A 50 -8.24 -1.73 12.36
N ASN A 51 -9.39 -1.31 11.82
CA ASN A 51 -10.66 -1.89 12.23
C ASN A 51 -10.74 -3.29 11.61
N THR A 52 -10.79 -4.32 12.45
CA THR A 52 -10.81 -5.75 12.07
C THR A 52 -12.20 -6.33 12.20
#